data_AF-A0A672NDK4-F1
#
_entry.id   AF-A0A672NDK4-F1
#
_cell.length_a   1.000
_cell.length_b   1.000
_cell.length_c   1.000
_cell.angle_alpha   90.00
_cell.angle_beta   90.00
_cell.angle_gamma   90.00
#
_symmetry.space_group_name_H-M   'P 1'
#
loop_
_entity.id
_entity.type
_entity.pdbx_description
1 polymer ?
#
loop_
_entity_poly.entity_id
_entity_poly.type
_entity_poly.pdbx_seq_one_letter_code
_entity_poly.pdbx_strand_id
1 'polypeptide(L)' 'MSLDPADLTYDTTGLTESQLQSLEQIFKGTYKAKYPIVGYTSRRVLNEDGSPNTEFKPEDQPSFTIKDEF' A
#
# COMPACT_ATOMS: atom_id res chain seq x y z
N MET A 1 12.72 -9.83 -6.12
CA MET A 1 12.00 -8.61 -6.52
C MET A 1 12.91 -7.83 -7.44
N SER A 2 12.38 -7.33 -8.56
CA SER A 2 13.14 -6.48 -9.49
C SER A 2 13.39 -5.10 -8.89
N LEU A 3 14.52 -4.49 -9.26
CA LEU A 3 14.85 -3.09 -8.94
C LEU A 3 14.90 -2.23 -10.21
N ASP A 4 14.46 -2.78 -11.34
CA ASP A 4 14.29 -2.01 -12.56
C ASP A 4 13.20 -0.95 -12.33
N PRO A 5 13.47 0.34 -12.62
CA PRO A 5 12.47 1.39 -12.50
C PRO A 5 11.14 1.09 -13.19
N ALA A 6 11.16 0.36 -14.32
CA ALA A 6 9.95 -0.02 -15.05
C ALA A 6 9.07 -1.02 -14.28
N ASP A 7 9.66 -1.83 -13.40
CA ASP A 7 8.97 -2.82 -12.59
C ASP A 7 8.43 -2.25 -11.26
N LEU A 8 8.85 -1.03 -10.88
CA LEU A 8 8.42 -0.35 -9.65
C LEU A 8 7.06 0.33 -9.81
N THR A 9 6.06 -0.46 -10.16
CA THR A 9 4.66 -0.03 -10.34
C THR A 9 3.77 -0.50 -9.19
N TYR A 10 2.61 0.14 -9.04
CA TYR A 10 1.56 -0.29 -8.12
C TYR A 10 0.79 -1.50 -8.66
N ASP A 11 0.88 -1.78 -9.97
CA ASP A 11 0.06 -2.80 -10.63
C ASP A 11 0.60 -4.19 -10.31
N THR A 12 -0.22 -4.96 -9.59
CA THR A 12 0.10 -6.34 -9.20
C THR A 12 -0.55 -7.36 -10.13
N THR A 13 -1.23 -6.92 -11.19
CA THR A 13 -1.87 -7.81 -12.16
C THR A 13 -0.81 -8.68 -12.83
N GLY A 14 -1.04 -9.99 -12.85
CA GLY A 14 -0.10 -10.97 -13.42
C GLY A 14 0.92 -11.55 -12.45
N LEU A 15 0.95 -11.09 -11.19
CA LEU A 15 1.71 -11.77 -10.14
C LEU A 15 1.02 -13.05 -9.67
N THR A 16 1.81 -14.07 -9.35
CA THR A 16 1.30 -15.30 -8.74
C THR A 16 0.94 -15.07 -7.27
N GLU A 17 0.10 -15.94 -6.71
CA GLU A 17 -0.25 -15.90 -5.28
C GLU A 17 0.99 -15.97 -4.37
N SER A 18 1.96 -16.81 -4.71
CA SER A 18 3.22 -16.91 -3.95
C SER A 18 4.06 -15.63 -4.02
N GLN A 19 4.05 -14.92 -5.15
CA GLN A 19 4.72 -13.62 -5.28
C GLN A 19 4.01 -12.54 -4.47
N LEU A 20 2.67 -12.52 -4.48
CA LEU A 20 1.86 -11.62 -3.65
C LEU A 20 2.11 -11.87 -2.16
N GLN A 21 2.17 -13.14 -1.74
CA GLN A 21 2.49 -13.50 -0.36
C GLN A 21 3.91 -13.05 0.02
N SER A 22 4.88 -13.21 -0.89
CA SER A 22 6.25 -12.74 -0.67
C SER A 22 6.32 -11.22 -0.48
N LEU A 23 5.58 -10.45 -1.30
CA LEU A 23 5.48 -8.99 -1.15
C LEU A 23 4.90 -8.61 0.21
N GLU A 24 3.81 -9.26 0.61
CA GLU A 24 3.13 -8.98 1.88
C GLU A 24 4.02 -9.28 3.10
N GLN A 25 4.78 -10.39 3.05
CA GLN A 25 5.73 -10.75 4.10
C GLN A 25 6.85 -9.72 4.24
N ILE A 26 7.44 -9.26 3.12
CA ILE A 26 8.48 -8.23 3.14
C ILE A 26 7.91 -6.91 3.65
N PHE A 27 6.72 -6.52 3.19
CA PHE A 27 6.06 -5.29 3.63
C PHE A 27 5.81 -5.30 5.14
N LYS A 28 5.21 -6.35 5.69
CA LYS A 28 4.91 -6.46 7.13
C LYS A 28 6.17 -6.62 7.98
N GLY A 29 7.07 -7.52 7.58
CA GLY A 29 8.24 -7.91 8.37
C GLY A 29 9.36 -6.87 8.38
N THR A 30 9.51 -6.09 7.30
CA THR A 30 10.60 -5.13 7.16
C THR A 30 10.11 -3.69 7.28
N TYR A 31 9.12 -3.31 6.46
CA TYR A 31 8.71 -1.90 6.37
C TYR A 31 7.77 -1.52 7.52
N LYS A 32 6.65 -2.25 7.69
CA LYS A 32 5.67 -1.94 8.74
C LYS A 32 6.23 -2.11 10.16
N ALA A 33 7.18 -3.02 10.34
CA ALA A 33 7.86 -3.22 11.62
C ALA A 33 8.69 -1.98 12.05
N LYS A 34 9.27 -1.25 11.08
CA LYS A 34 10.15 -0.12 11.35
C LYS A 34 9.48 1.24 11.17
N TYR A 35 8.53 1.35 10.24
CA TYR A 35 7.91 2.61 9.84
C TYR A 35 6.39 2.53 9.97
N PRO A 36 5.75 3.46 10.71
CA PRO A 36 4.30 3.52 10.73
C PRO A 36 3.74 3.93 9.37
N ILE A 37 2.51 3.51 9.08
CA ILE A 37 1.76 4.01 7.93
C ILE A 37 1.25 5.41 8.28
N VAL A 38 1.71 6.42 7.57
CA VAL A 38 1.36 7.84 7.82
C VAL A 38 0.32 8.39 6.84
N GLY A 39 -0.09 7.59 5.86
CA GLY A 39 -1.05 7.98 4.84
C GLY A 39 -1.11 6.98 3.69
N TYR A 40 -1.92 7.30 2.70
CA TYR A 40 -2.11 6.48 1.49
C TYR A 40 -1.70 7.27 0.25
N THR A 41 -1.30 6.56 -0.80
CA THR A 41 -0.90 7.18 -2.06
C THR A 41 -2.08 7.87 -2.75
N SER A 42 -1.79 8.87 -3.58
CA SER A 42 -2.79 9.62 -4.37
C SER A 42 -3.76 8.70 -5.11
N ARG A 43 -3.26 7.58 -5.65
CA ARG A 43 -4.07 6.57 -6.34
C ARG A 43 -5.23 6.02 -5.49
N ARG A 44 -5.07 5.92 -4.17
CA ARG A 44 -6.15 5.42 -3.29
C ARG A 44 -7.09 6.52 -2.81
N VAL A 45 -6.61 7.75 -2.68
CA VAL A 45 -7.35 8.87 -2.07
C VAL A 45 -7.96 9.82 -3.10
N LEU A 46 -7.57 9.73 -4.37
CA LEU A 46 -8.08 10.56 -5.46
C LEU A 46 -8.82 9.69 -6.49
N ASN A 47 -9.76 10.30 -7.19
CA ASN A 47 -10.38 9.77 -8.40
C ASN A 47 -9.42 9.88 -9.59
N GLU A 48 -9.78 9.28 -10.73
CA GLU A 48 -8.95 9.32 -11.95
C GLU A 48 -8.71 10.75 -12.47
N ASP A 49 -9.65 11.67 -12.23
CA ASP A 49 -9.54 13.09 -12.58
C ASP A 49 -8.68 13.91 -11.59
N GLY A 50 -8.19 13.28 -10.53
CA GLY A 50 -7.38 13.91 -9.49
C GLY A 50 -8.19 14.61 -8.38
N SER A 51 -9.51 14.60 -8.44
CA SER A 51 -10.36 15.10 -7.35
C SER A 51 -10.33 14.16 -6.14
N PRO A 52 -10.55 14.65 -4.90
CA PRO A 52 -10.63 13.78 -3.73
C PRO A 52 -11.73 12.71 -3.86
N ASN A 53 -11.38 11.45 -3.55
CA ASN A 53 -12.34 10.36 -3.49
C ASN A 53 -13.08 10.39 -2.14
N THR A 54 -14.35 10.79 -2.16
CA THR A 54 -15.20 10.87 -0.95
C THR A 54 -15.62 9.50 -0.41
N GLU A 55 -15.51 8.44 -1.20
CA GLU A 55 -15.80 7.07 -0.76
C GLU A 55 -14.60 6.43 -0.06
N PHE A 56 -13.42 7.05 -0.12
CA PHE A 56 -12.23 6.54 0.55
C PHE A 56 -12.39 6.59 2.07
N LYS A 57 -12.32 5.42 2.71
CA LYS A 57 -12.32 5.24 4.16
C LYS A 57 -11.00 4.64 4.62
N PRO A 58 -10.19 5.35 5.43
CA PRO A 58 -8.94 4.82 5.99
C PRO A 58 -9.13 3.52 6.76
N GLU A 59 -10.26 3.38 7.47
CA GLU A 59 -10.59 2.22 8.31
C GLU A 59 -10.80 0.92 7.53
N ASP A 60 -11.20 1.01 6.25
CA ASP A 60 -11.42 -0.15 5.39
C ASP A 60 -10.12 -0.65 4.75
N GLN A 61 -9.00 0.04 4.98
CA GLN A 61 -7.74 -0.28 4.34
C GLN A 61 -6.99 -1.42 5.05
N PRO A 62 -6.36 -2.33 4.30
CA PRO A 62 -5.52 -3.37 4.88
C PRO A 62 -4.44 -2.74 5.76
N SER A 63 -4.18 -3.36 6.91
CA SER A 63 -3.14 -2.91 7.83
C SER A 63 -3.36 -1.52 8.46
N PHE A 64 -4.56 -0.92 8.35
CA PHE A 64 -4.91 0.27 9.11
C PHE A 64 -4.72 -0.01 10.61
N THR A 65 -3.87 0.78 11.24
CA THR A 65 -3.62 0.69 12.67
C THR A 65 -3.45 2.11 13.12
N ILE A 66 -4.43 2.62 13.88
CA ILE A 66 -4.28 3.89 14.57
C ILE A 66 -3.21 3.63 15.63
N LYS A 67 -2.02 4.19 15.43
CA LYS A 67 -1.12 4.36 16.57
C LYS A 67 -1.70 5.53 17.35
N ASP A 68 -2.15 5.27 18.57
CA ASP A 68 -2.32 6.32 19.56
C ASP A 68 -0.93 6.91 19.81
N GLU A 69 -0.63 8.03 19.15
CA GLU A 69 0.53 8.84 19.50
C GLU A 69 0.12 9.71 20.69
N PHE A 70 0.52 9.28 21.90
CA PHE A 70 0.53 10.08 23.13
C PHE A 70 1.92 10.69 23.35
#